data_AF-M4E1Z9-F1
#
_entry.id   AF-M4E1Z9-F1
#
_cell.length_a   1.000
_cell.length_b   1.000
_cell.length_c   1.000
_cell.angle_alpha   90.00
_cell.angle_beta   90.00
_cell.angle_gamma   90.00
#
_symmetry.space_group_name_H-M   'P 1'
#
loop_
_entity.id
_entity.type
_entity.pdbx_description
1 polymer ?
#
loop_
_entity_poly.entity_id
_entity_poly.type
_entity_poly.pdbx_seq_one_letter_code
_entity_poly.pdbx_strand_id
1 'polypeptide(L)'
;MIKVSYLFRKPEVSDIVIFKAPPILVEHGYSLNDVFIKRIVASEGDWVEVTPFNPIHLFIDPIFISSIKVFVRLGSVRDGKLFVNENVQEEEFVLEPMSYGMEPMSVPKGYVFVLGDNRNKSFDSRNWGPLPIENIVGRSVPVLATEQSIRHHIPS
;
A
#
# COMPACT_ATOMS: atom_id res chain seq x y z
N MET A 1 -19.41 -19.75 14.52
CA MET A 1 -18.19 -20.53 14.79
C MET A 1 -17.02 -19.59 14.94
N ILE A 2 -16.13 -19.82 15.90
CA ILE A 2 -14.85 -19.12 15.96
C ILE A 2 -13.94 -19.81 14.93
N LYS A 3 -13.71 -19.20 13.76
CA LYS A 3 -12.44 -19.44 13.05
C LYS A 3 -11.35 -19.11 14.07
N VAL A 4 -10.43 -20.02 14.30
CA VAL A 4 -9.44 -19.89 15.38
C VAL A 4 -8.45 -18.78 14.99
N SER A 5 -8.85 -17.53 15.26
CA SER A 5 -8.11 -16.26 15.13
C SER A 5 -7.74 -15.84 13.68
N TYR A 6 -7.03 -14.73 13.38
CA TYR A 6 -6.48 -13.57 14.13
C TYR A 6 -5.29 -13.72 15.12
N LEU A 7 -4.53 -14.81 15.21
CA LEU A 7 -3.61 -15.05 16.36
C LEU A 7 -2.51 -13.97 16.38
N PHE A 8 -2.40 -13.06 17.35
CA PHE A 8 -3.12 -12.90 18.64
C PHE A 8 -3.88 -11.56 18.76
N ARG A 9 -4.21 -10.86 17.66
CA ARG A 9 -4.80 -9.50 17.64
C ARG A 9 -5.63 -9.20 16.38
N LYS A 10 -6.42 -8.11 16.40
CA LYS A 10 -7.01 -7.50 15.18
C LYS A 10 -5.87 -7.17 14.19
N PRO A 11 -6.05 -7.32 12.87
CA PRO A 11 -5.07 -6.86 11.90
C PRO A 11 -4.87 -5.34 12.01
N GLU A 12 -3.62 -4.89 11.97
CA GLU A 12 -3.23 -3.48 12.14
C GLU A 12 -2.48 -2.95 10.90
N VAL A 13 -2.25 -1.64 10.86
CA VAL A 13 -1.41 -1.00 9.84
C VAL A 13 -0.01 -1.65 9.81
N SER A 14 0.57 -1.73 8.61
CA SER A 14 1.81 -2.42 8.25
C SER A 14 1.79 -3.95 8.31
N ASP A 15 0.77 -4.61 8.88
CA ASP A 15 0.61 -6.07 8.79
C ASP A 15 0.49 -6.50 7.31
N ILE A 16 1.25 -7.52 6.90
CA ILE A 16 1.06 -8.20 5.62
C ILE A 16 -0.05 -9.24 5.80
N VAL A 17 -1.16 -9.09 5.08
CA VAL A 17 -2.36 -9.94 5.17
C VAL A 17 -2.47 -10.91 4.00
N ILE A 18 -2.97 -12.10 4.30
CA ILE A 18 -3.36 -13.13 3.32
C ILE A 18 -4.89 -13.22 3.36
N PHE A 19 -5.56 -13.04 2.24
CA PHE A 19 -7.03 -13.04 2.17
C PHE A 19 -7.59 -13.81 0.97
N LYS A 20 -8.86 -14.25 1.10
CA LYS A 20 -9.66 -14.82 0.02
C LYS A 20 -10.47 -13.73 -0.68
N ALA A 21 -10.72 -13.86 -1.98
CA ALA A 21 -11.48 -12.89 -2.77
C ALA A 21 -12.73 -12.35 -2.04
N PRO A 22 -12.83 -11.04 -1.73
CA PRO A 22 -14.09 -10.43 -1.30
C PRO A 22 -15.10 -10.40 -2.46
N PRO A 23 -16.41 -10.23 -2.18
CA PRO A 23 -17.45 -10.25 -3.21
C PRO A 23 -17.15 -9.32 -4.41
N ILE A 24 -16.62 -8.13 -4.15
CA ILE A 24 -16.21 -7.17 -5.20
C ILE A 24 -15.15 -7.73 -6.16
N LEU A 25 -14.23 -8.60 -5.71
CA LEU A 25 -13.30 -9.29 -6.63
C LEU A 25 -13.99 -10.40 -7.41
N VAL A 26 -14.99 -11.08 -6.84
CA VAL A 26 -15.77 -12.09 -7.56
C VAL A 26 -16.60 -11.45 -8.69
N GLU A 27 -17.14 -10.25 -8.45
CA GLU A 27 -17.78 -9.41 -9.47
C GLU A 27 -16.80 -8.99 -10.59
N HIS A 28 -15.52 -8.83 -10.27
CA HIS A 28 -14.43 -8.61 -11.26
C HIS A 28 -13.89 -9.92 -11.89
N GLY A 29 -14.54 -11.06 -11.66
CA GLY A 29 -14.22 -12.35 -12.30
C GLY A 29 -13.19 -13.23 -11.57
N TYR A 30 -12.76 -12.86 -10.36
CA TYR A 30 -11.90 -13.71 -9.53
C TYR A 30 -12.69 -14.85 -8.87
N SER A 31 -12.01 -15.95 -8.55
CA SER A 31 -12.61 -17.09 -7.83
C SER A 31 -12.65 -16.83 -6.33
N LEU A 32 -13.71 -17.30 -5.66
CA LEU A 32 -13.78 -17.38 -4.19
C LEU A 32 -12.61 -18.19 -3.58
N ASN A 33 -11.94 -19.01 -4.38
CA ASN A 33 -10.77 -19.78 -3.97
C ASN A 33 -9.43 -19.04 -4.16
N ASP A 34 -9.40 -17.91 -4.88
CA ASP A 34 -8.17 -17.16 -5.11
C ASP A 34 -7.64 -16.54 -3.81
N VAL A 35 -6.32 -16.51 -3.68
CA VAL A 35 -5.60 -16.04 -2.48
C VAL A 35 -4.73 -14.85 -2.85
N PHE A 36 -4.88 -13.77 -2.10
CA PHE A 36 -4.16 -12.52 -2.31
C PHE A 36 -3.28 -12.20 -1.11
N ILE A 37 -2.15 -11.56 -1.38
CA ILE A 37 -1.22 -11.04 -0.37
C ILE A 37 -1.08 -9.54 -0.60
N LYS A 38 -1.35 -8.73 0.42
CA LYS A 38 -1.24 -7.25 0.42
C LYS A 38 -0.82 -6.77 1.82
N ARG A 39 -0.44 -5.50 1.94
CA ARG A 39 -0.15 -4.83 3.21
C ARG A 39 -1.32 -3.93 3.61
N ILE A 40 -1.71 -3.95 4.88
CA ILE A 40 -2.63 -2.94 5.43
C ILE A 40 -1.88 -1.62 5.54
N VAL A 41 -2.45 -0.55 4.97
CA VAL A 41 -1.91 0.82 5.11
C VAL A 41 -2.83 1.75 5.88
N ALA A 42 -4.12 1.41 6.03
CA ALA A 42 -5.07 2.16 6.85
C ALA A 42 -6.20 1.25 7.36
N SER A 43 -6.94 1.72 8.37
CA SER A 43 -7.89 0.94 9.17
C SER A 43 -9.21 1.68 9.39
N GLU A 44 -10.24 0.96 9.84
CA GLU A 44 -11.54 1.49 10.31
C GLU A 44 -11.46 2.91 10.91
N GLY A 45 -12.04 3.88 10.21
CA GLY A 45 -12.09 5.29 10.61
C GLY A 45 -11.05 6.21 9.96
N ASP A 46 -9.95 5.66 9.44
CA ASP A 46 -8.88 6.44 8.80
C ASP A 46 -9.33 7.06 7.46
N TRP A 47 -8.83 8.26 7.16
CA TRP A 47 -8.97 8.91 5.86
C TRP A 47 -7.77 8.58 4.96
N VAL A 48 -8.01 8.11 3.73
CA VAL A 48 -6.98 7.67 2.79
C VAL A 48 -7.07 8.46 1.49
N GLU A 49 -5.92 8.93 1.01
CA GLU A 49 -5.75 9.56 -0.31
C GLU A 49 -4.49 9.00 -0.97
N VAL A 50 -4.58 8.67 -2.27
CA VAL A 50 -3.41 8.35 -3.10
C VAL A 50 -3.34 9.36 -4.23
N THR A 51 -2.20 10.01 -4.33
CA THR A 51 -1.95 11.07 -5.32
C THR A 51 -1.14 10.52 -6.49
N PRO A 52 -1.44 10.89 -7.75
CA PRO A 52 -0.62 10.51 -8.88
C PRO A 52 0.69 11.31 -8.89
N PHE A 53 1.76 10.69 -9.37
CA PHE A 53 3.01 11.37 -9.67
C PHE A 53 2.86 12.15 -10.98
N ASN A 54 3.04 13.48 -10.94
CA ASN A 54 3.01 14.30 -12.13
C ASN A 54 4.44 14.59 -12.63
N PRO A 55 4.94 13.90 -13.67
CA PRO A 55 6.29 14.14 -14.17
C PRO A 55 6.50 15.58 -14.67
N ILE A 56 5.44 16.30 -15.06
CA ILE A 56 5.51 17.72 -15.46
C ILE A 56 6.01 18.60 -14.30
N HIS A 57 5.81 18.19 -13.04
CA HIS A 57 6.34 18.91 -11.89
C HIS A 57 7.88 18.86 -11.78
N LEU A 58 8.59 17.99 -12.49
CA LEU A 58 10.06 18.00 -12.57
C LEU A 58 10.61 19.01 -13.61
N PHE A 59 9.76 19.71 -14.36
CA PHE A 59 10.16 20.52 -15.53
C PHE A 59 9.78 22.02 -15.47
N ILE A 60 9.01 22.51 -14.49
CA ILE A 60 8.44 23.88 -14.48
C ILE A 60 8.89 24.66 -13.24
N ASP A 61 10.07 25.27 -13.32
CA ASP A 61 10.85 25.58 -12.13
C ASP A 61 11.76 26.82 -12.32
N PRO A 62 12.30 27.44 -11.23
CA PRO A 62 13.33 28.48 -11.35
C PRO A 62 14.47 28.43 -10.28
N ILE A 63 15.70 28.08 -10.67
CA ILE A 63 16.93 28.43 -9.92
C ILE A 63 17.63 29.54 -10.70
N PHE A 64 18.31 30.45 -10.01
CA PHE A 64 19.20 31.43 -10.64
C PHE A 64 20.62 31.27 -10.13
N ILE A 65 21.51 30.77 -11.00
CA ILE A 65 22.96 30.84 -10.79
C ILE A 65 23.47 31.99 -11.66
N SER A 66 24.02 33.04 -11.02
CA SER A 66 24.68 34.18 -11.69
C SER A 66 23.97 34.68 -12.96
N SER A 67 22.69 35.09 -12.83
CA SER A 67 21.84 35.63 -13.90
C SER A 67 21.36 34.65 -14.99
N ILE A 68 21.59 33.33 -14.86
CA ILE A 68 21.02 32.30 -15.75
C ILE A 68 19.70 31.76 -15.17
N LYS A 69 18.64 31.71 -16.00
CA LYS A 69 17.36 31.05 -15.68
C LYS A 69 17.49 29.53 -15.81
N VAL A 70 17.90 28.87 -14.73
CA VAL A 70 17.83 27.41 -14.55
C VAL A 70 16.42 27.04 -14.06
N PHE A 71 16.04 25.77 -14.14
CA PHE A 71 14.72 25.26 -13.75
C PHE A 71 14.83 24.19 -12.63
N VAL A 72 14.89 24.59 -11.34
CA VAL A 72 14.64 23.81 -10.07
C VAL A 72 14.33 24.87 -8.98
N ARG A 73 13.39 24.94 -8.00
CA ARG A 73 12.08 24.38 -7.58
C ARG A 73 11.94 22.87 -7.26
N LEU A 74 10.72 22.49 -6.87
CA LEU A 74 10.33 21.45 -5.93
C LEU A 74 9.01 20.81 -6.39
N GLY A 75 8.95 19.48 -6.49
CA GLY A 75 7.69 18.74 -6.67
C GLY A 75 6.70 19.02 -5.54
N SER A 76 5.43 18.72 -5.73
CA SER A 76 4.47 18.80 -4.63
C SER A 76 4.89 17.82 -3.53
N VAL A 77 4.73 18.19 -2.25
CA VAL A 77 4.93 17.24 -1.15
C VAL A 77 3.98 16.02 -1.28
N ARG A 78 2.90 16.19 -2.07
CA ARG A 78 1.94 15.17 -2.48
C ARG A 78 2.19 14.57 -3.88
N ASP A 79 3.41 14.56 -4.44
CA ASP A 79 3.65 13.91 -5.74
C ASP A 79 3.81 12.40 -5.59
N GLY A 80 2.85 11.62 -6.11
CA GLY A 80 2.95 10.16 -6.15
C GLY A 80 2.90 9.46 -4.78
N LYS A 81 2.36 10.12 -3.75
CA LYS A 81 2.45 9.68 -2.34
C LYS A 81 1.12 9.16 -1.77
N LEU A 82 1.25 8.34 -0.72
CA LEU A 82 0.15 7.87 0.11
C LEU A 82 -0.05 8.85 1.27
N PHE A 83 -1.30 9.20 1.54
CA PHE A 83 -1.72 9.96 2.70
C PHE A 83 -2.71 9.15 3.53
N VAL A 84 -2.48 9.12 4.84
CA VAL A 84 -3.40 8.53 5.83
C VAL A 84 -3.60 9.56 6.94
N ASN A 85 -4.85 9.94 7.19
CA ASN A 85 -5.23 11.03 8.11
C ASN A 85 -4.42 12.31 7.85
N GLU A 86 -4.41 12.76 6.59
CA GLU A 86 -3.63 13.90 6.06
C GLU A 86 -2.09 13.79 6.15
N ASN A 87 -1.57 12.78 6.86
CA ASN A 87 -0.14 12.57 7.04
C ASN A 87 0.44 11.71 5.91
N VAL A 88 1.56 12.18 5.34
CA VAL A 88 2.34 11.43 4.36
C VAL A 88 2.87 10.13 4.98
N GLN A 89 2.72 9.02 4.26
CA GLN A 89 3.35 7.75 4.64
C GLN A 89 4.68 7.62 3.90
N GLU A 90 5.78 7.54 4.65
CA GLU A 90 7.11 7.22 4.12
C GLU A 90 7.34 5.71 4.26
N GLU A 91 7.55 5.02 3.13
CA GLU A 91 7.42 3.56 3.05
C GLU A 91 8.65 2.94 2.36
N GLU A 92 9.61 2.42 3.14
CA GLU A 92 10.93 1.94 2.67
C GLU A 92 10.87 0.85 1.57
N PHE A 93 9.76 0.14 1.45
CA PHE A 93 9.53 -0.93 0.48
C PHE A 93 8.93 -0.46 -0.85
N VAL A 94 8.60 0.84 -0.99
CA VAL A 94 8.02 1.42 -2.22
C VAL A 94 9.14 1.93 -3.13
N LEU A 95 9.42 1.20 -4.21
CA LEU A 95 10.55 1.45 -5.11
C LEU A 95 10.32 2.58 -6.13
N GLU A 96 9.06 2.94 -6.38
CA GLU A 96 8.65 3.91 -7.41
C GLU A 96 7.51 4.79 -6.86
N PRO A 97 7.44 6.10 -7.18
CA PRO A 97 6.28 6.93 -6.87
C PRO A 97 5.04 6.44 -7.62
N MET A 98 3.86 6.65 -7.05
CA MET A 98 2.63 6.07 -7.58
C MET A 98 2.15 6.80 -8.84
N SER A 99 2.05 6.08 -9.96
CA SER A 99 1.73 6.66 -11.27
C SER A 99 0.25 7.00 -11.48
N TYR A 100 -0.63 6.53 -10.59
CA TYR A 100 -2.07 6.83 -10.58
C TYR A 100 -2.58 7.04 -9.16
N GLY A 101 -3.53 7.97 -9.03
CA GLY A 101 -4.19 8.31 -7.78
C GLY A 101 -5.50 7.55 -7.55
N MET A 102 -6.24 7.98 -6.53
CA MET A 102 -7.63 7.64 -6.27
C MET A 102 -8.36 8.86 -5.69
N GLU A 103 -9.68 8.89 -5.78
CA GLU A 103 -10.47 9.84 -4.98
C GLU A 103 -10.32 9.51 -3.48
N PRO A 104 -10.14 10.52 -2.59
CA PRO A 104 -10.03 10.30 -1.15
C PRO A 104 -11.25 9.61 -0.53
N MET A 105 -11.04 8.76 0.49
CA MET A 105 -12.14 8.07 1.19
C MET A 105 -11.86 7.79 2.66
N SER A 106 -12.91 7.61 3.47
CA SER A 106 -12.83 7.06 4.81
C SER A 106 -12.96 5.53 4.80
N VAL A 107 -12.11 4.82 5.54
CA VAL A 107 -12.16 3.36 5.65
C VAL A 107 -13.36 2.94 6.52
N PRO A 108 -14.31 2.14 6.01
CA PRO A 108 -15.51 1.79 6.76
C PRO A 108 -15.24 0.91 7.99
N LYS A 109 -16.20 0.89 8.92
CA LYS A 109 -16.15 0.02 10.09
C LYS A 109 -16.14 -1.46 9.71
N GLY A 110 -15.17 -2.22 10.26
CA GLY A 110 -14.98 -3.63 9.92
C GLY A 110 -14.16 -3.87 8.63
N TYR A 111 -13.54 -2.83 8.08
CA TYR A 111 -12.69 -2.88 6.89
C TYR A 111 -11.26 -2.38 7.19
N VAL A 112 -10.35 -2.68 6.26
CA VAL A 112 -8.98 -2.14 6.17
C VAL A 112 -8.67 -1.74 4.74
N PHE A 113 -7.84 -0.73 4.53
CA PHE A 113 -7.34 -0.37 3.20
C PHE A 113 -6.02 -1.09 2.93
N VAL A 114 -5.91 -1.80 1.81
CA VAL A 114 -4.72 -2.62 1.50
C VAL A 114 -4.08 -2.24 0.18
N LEU A 115 -2.74 -2.20 0.17
CA LEU A 115 -1.91 -1.94 -1.01
C LEU A 115 -0.94 -3.10 -1.26
N GLY A 116 -0.52 -3.29 -2.51
CA GLY A 116 0.67 -4.07 -2.81
C GLY A 116 1.92 -3.20 -2.73
N ASP A 117 3.02 -3.76 -2.24
CA ASP A 117 4.31 -3.05 -2.15
C ASP A 117 4.82 -2.62 -3.55
N ASN A 118 4.55 -3.42 -4.58
CA ASN A 118 4.75 -3.04 -5.99
C ASN A 118 3.58 -2.17 -6.49
N ARG A 119 3.51 -0.93 -6.03
CA ARG A 119 2.38 -0.01 -6.20
C ARG A 119 1.90 0.13 -7.65
N ASN A 120 2.81 0.35 -8.59
CA ASN A 120 2.45 0.64 -9.97
C ASN A 120 1.93 -0.59 -10.74
N LYS A 121 2.10 -1.81 -10.20
CA LYS A 121 1.73 -3.08 -10.85
C LYS A 121 0.76 -3.94 -10.02
N SER A 122 0.21 -3.37 -8.95
CA SER A 122 -0.65 -4.07 -7.99
C SER A 122 -2.12 -3.67 -8.17
N PHE A 123 -2.98 -4.66 -8.48
CA PHE A 123 -4.44 -4.51 -8.34
C PHE A 123 -4.83 -4.66 -6.86
N ASP A 124 -5.27 -3.58 -6.21
CA ASP A 124 -5.51 -3.50 -4.76
C ASP A 124 -6.60 -2.46 -4.42
N SER A 125 -6.69 -1.99 -3.17
CA SER A 125 -7.84 -1.19 -2.72
C SER A 125 -8.04 0.15 -3.46
N ARG A 126 -7.04 0.63 -4.21
CA ARG A 126 -7.21 1.76 -5.16
C ARG A 126 -8.14 1.44 -6.33
N ASN A 127 -8.32 0.16 -6.66
CA ASN A 127 -9.10 -0.31 -7.80
C ASN A 127 -10.47 -0.89 -7.41
N TRP A 128 -10.53 -1.61 -6.29
CA TRP A 128 -11.74 -2.34 -5.84
C TRP A 128 -12.23 -1.95 -4.44
N GLY A 129 -11.67 -0.89 -3.85
CA GLY A 129 -12.09 -0.38 -2.54
C GLY A 129 -11.52 -1.17 -1.36
N PRO A 130 -12.01 -0.90 -0.13
CA PRO A 130 -11.44 -1.44 1.09
C PRO A 130 -11.76 -2.94 1.27
N LEU A 131 -10.89 -3.67 1.97
CA LEU A 131 -11.00 -5.09 2.25
C LEU A 131 -11.82 -5.34 3.53
N PRO A 132 -12.92 -6.13 3.50
CA PRO A 132 -13.58 -6.60 4.72
C PRO A 132 -12.62 -7.45 5.55
N ILE A 133 -12.48 -7.17 6.85
CA ILE A 133 -11.49 -7.87 7.68
C ILE A 133 -11.81 -9.38 7.78
N GLU A 134 -13.08 -9.78 7.62
CA GLU A 134 -13.51 -11.20 7.60
C GLU A 134 -12.98 -12.03 6.41
N ASN A 135 -12.55 -11.38 5.32
CA ASN A 135 -11.91 -12.05 4.18
C ASN A 135 -10.45 -12.45 4.48
N ILE A 136 -9.83 -11.88 5.51
CA ILE A 136 -8.46 -12.17 5.91
C ILE A 136 -8.42 -13.58 6.54
N VAL A 137 -7.57 -14.45 5.99
CA VAL A 137 -7.36 -15.83 6.44
C VAL A 137 -6.04 -16.04 7.16
N GLY A 138 -5.12 -15.06 7.10
CA GLY A 138 -3.85 -15.12 7.82
C GLY A 138 -3.06 -13.80 7.72
N ARG A 139 -1.93 -13.76 8.42
CA ARG A 139 -0.93 -12.69 8.33
C ARG A 139 0.44 -13.30 8.12
N SER A 140 1.29 -12.65 7.32
CA SER A 140 2.70 -13.01 7.21
C SER A 140 3.51 -12.23 8.24
N VAL A 141 4.30 -12.93 9.05
CA VAL A 141 5.31 -12.29 9.90
C VAL A 141 6.59 -12.18 9.09
N PRO A 142 7.19 -10.98 8.91
CA PRO A 142 8.48 -10.87 8.24
C PRO A 142 9.54 -11.59 9.06
N VAL A 143 10.07 -12.70 8.53
CA VAL A 143 11.22 -13.39 9.11
C VAL A 143 12.43 -12.50 8.93
N LEU A 144 12.83 -11.81 10.00
CA LEU A 144 14.11 -11.08 10.04
C LEU A 144 15.24 -12.09 9.94
N ALA A 145 15.74 -12.30 8.72
CA ALA A 145 16.85 -13.19 8.43
C ALA A 145 18.13 -12.64 9.06
N THR A 146 18.49 -13.15 10.23
CA THR A 146 19.82 -12.94 10.79
C THR A 146 20.86 -13.64 9.90
N GLU A 147 22.12 -13.19 9.90
CA GLU A 147 23.17 -13.86 9.11
C GLU A 147 23.25 -15.37 9.38
N GLN A 148 22.93 -15.78 10.61
CA GLN A 148 22.95 -17.18 11.03
C GLN A 148 21.87 -18.02 10.33
N SER A 149 20.72 -17.46 9.93
CA SER A 149 19.72 -18.20 9.14
C SER A 149 20.11 -18.33 7.67
N ILE A 150 20.75 -17.30 7.09
CA ILE A 150 21.13 -17.28 5.67
C ILE A 150 22.15 -18.39 5.34
N ARG A 151 23.11 -18.63 6.24
CA ARG A 151 24.16 -19.65 6.07
C ARG A 151 23.65 -21.10 6.09
N HIS A 152 22.39 -21.34 6.47
CA HIS A 152 21.78 -22.68 6.54
C HIS A 152 20.85 -23.02 5.35
N HIS A 153 20.87 -22.24 4.27
CA HIS A 153 20.02 -22.47 3.09
C HIS A 153 20.77 -22.47 1.74
N ILE A 154 22.10 -22.50 1.76
CA ILE A 154 22.91 -22.80 0.57
C ILE A 154 23.45 -24.24 0.73
N PRO A 155 22.91 -25.25 0.02
CA PRO A 155 23.56 -26.55 -0.07
C PRO A 155 24.88 -26.43 -0.86
N SER A 156 25.89 -27.16 -0.40
CA SER A 156 27.23 -27.25 -1.01
C SER A 156 27.28 -28.14 -2.25
#